data_AF-A0A2G2PNU9-F1
#
_entry.id   AF-A0A2G2PNU9-F1
#
_cell.length_a   1.000
_cell.length_b   1.000
_cell.length_c   1.000
_cell.angle_alpha   90.00
_cell.angle_beta   90.00
_cell.angle_gamma   90.00
#
_symmetry.space_group_name_H-M   'P 1'
#
loop_
_entity.id
_entity.type
_entity.pdbx_description
1 polymer ?
#
loop_
_entity_poly.entity_id
_entity_poly.type
_entity_poly.pdbx_seq_one_letter_code
_entity_poly.pdbx_strand_id
1 'polypeptide(L)'
;MDLNFNKNEDHNKLLASALKQKFAKVKLGGGKARIEKHHAKGKMTARERIDYLLDPKSKSIEIAAFAGEEMYKEHGGCPSGGVVIKIGYVSGKQCIVVANDATVKAGAWFPITGKKNLRAQEIS
;
A
#
# COMPACT_ATOMS: atom_id res chain seq x y z
N MET A 1 -28.84 -25.13 -11.22
CA MET A 1 -27.80 -24.88 -10.19
C MET A 1 -26.57 -25.65 -10.64
N ASP A 2 -25.49 -24.97 -11.01
CA ASP A 2 -24.25 -25.61 -11.45
C ASP A 2 -23.32 -25.77 -10.24
N LEU A 3 -23.13 -27.02 -9.81
CA LEU A 3 -22.30 -27.37 -8.65
C LEU A 3 -20.83 -26.96 -8.84
N ASN A 4 -20.31 -27.00 -10.06
CA ASN A 4 -18.93 -26.60 -10.35
C ASN A 4 -18.80 -25.09 -10.29
N PHE A 5 -19.78 -24.36 -10.86
CA PHE A 5 -19.84 -22.90 -10.73
C PHE A 5 -19.86 -22.47 -9.26
N ASN A 6 -20.76 -23.04 -8.44
CA ASN A 6 -20.89 -22.66 -7.03
C ASN A 6 -19.61 -22.94 -6.22
N LYS A 7 -18.96 -24.10 -6.43
CA LYS A 7 -17.67 -24.42 -5.79
C LYS A 7 -16.58 -23.42 -6.16
N ASN A 8 -16.49 -23.06 -7.44
CA ASN A 8 -15.51 -22.09 -7.93
C ASN A 8 -15.79 -20.68 -7.38
N GLU A 9 -17.07 -20.30 -7.34
CA GLU A 9 -17.51 -19.01 -6.80
C GLU A 9 -17.14 -18.87 -5.32
N ASP A 10 -17.45 -19.87 -4.50
CA ASP A 10 -17.15 -19.87 -3.07
C ASP A 10 -15.64 -19.83 -2.82
N HIS A 11 -14.87 -20.64 -3.55
CA HIS A 11 -13.41 -20.64 -3.46
C HIS A 11 -12.82 -19.24 -3.77
N ASN A 12 -13.26 -18.62 -4.86
CA ASN A 12 -12.79 -17.30 -5.26
C ASN A 12 -13.20 -16.20 -4.27
N LYS A 13 -14.42 -16.28 -3.70
CA LYS A 13 -14.87 -15.36 -2.64
C LYS A 13 -14.00 -15.46 -1.40
N LEU A 14 -13.61 -16.68 -0.99
CA LEU A 14 -12.72 -16.90 0.15
C LEU A 14 -11.33 -16.30 -0.10
N LEU A 15 -10.75 -16.52 -1.29
CA LEU A 15 -9.46 -15.92 -1.67
C LEU A 15 -9.53 -14.38 -1.69
N ALA A 16 -10.59 -13.80 -2.25
CA ALA A 16 -10.78 -12.36 -2.27
C ALA A 16 -10.94 -11.78 -0.85
N SER A 17 -11.63 -12.49 0.05
CA SER A 17 -11.75 -12.11 1.45
C SER A 17 -10.38 -12.13 2.16
N ALA A 18 -9.62 -13.21 2.00
CA ALA A 18 -8.28 -13.34 2.57
C ALA A 18 -7.34 -12.23 2.06
N LEU A 19 -7.39 -11.91 0.76
CA LEU A 19 -6.63 -10.82 0.16
C LEU A 19 -6.99 -9.46 0.79
N LYS A 20 -8.30 -9.17 0.94
CA LYS A 20 -8.77 -7.92 1.57
C LYS A 20 -8.31 -7.80 3.02
N GLN A 21 -8.36 -8.90 3.78
CA GLN A 21 -7.88 -8.92 5.17
C GLN A 21 -6.37 -8.68 5.25
N LYS A 22 -5.57 -9.33 4.39
CA LYS A 22 -4.13 -9.07 4.31
C LYS A 22 -3.85 -7.62 3.94
N PHE A 23 -4.56 -7.08 2.95
CA PHE A 23 -4.38 -5.69 2.53
C PHE A 23 -4.71 -4.69 3.65
N ALA A 24 -5.77 -4.95 4.43
CA ALA A 24 -6.12 -4.13 5.59
C ALA A 24 -4.98 -4.09 6.63
N LYS A 25 -4.27 -5.21 6.84
CA LYS A 25 -3.07 -5.24 7.72
C LYS A 25 -1.93 -4.41 7.14
N VAL A 26 -1.65 -4.53 5.85
CA VAL A 26 -0.61 -3.74 5.16
C VAL A 26 -0.89 -2.23 5.22
N LYS A 27 -2.17 -1.84 5.17
CA LYS A 27 -2.56 -0.42 5.31
C LYS A 27 -2.17 0.20 6.65
N LEU A 28 -1.96 -0.61 7.68
CA LEU A 28 -1.53 -0.14 9.00
C LEU A 28 -0.04 0.28 9.03
N GLY A 29 0.71 0.15 7.94
CA GLY A 29 2.09 0.62 7.84
C GLY A 29 2.95 0.09 9.00
N GLY A 30 3.58 0.98 9.74
CA GLY A 30 4.37 0.63 10.94
C GLY A 30 3.56 0.19 12.17
N GLY A 31 2.24 0.09 12.07
CA GLY A 31 1.31 -0.26 13.14
C GLY A 31 0.60 0.96 13.75
N LYS A 32 -0.55 0.71 14.40
CA LYS A 32 -1.43 1.74 14.96
C LYS A 32 -0.70 2.73 15.89
N ALA A 33 0.09 2.22 16.83
CA ALA A 33 0.84 3.07 17.77
C ALA A 33 1.81 4.04 17.07
N ARG A 34 2.42 3.63 15.95
CA ARG A 34 3.32 4.50 15.18
C ARG A 34 2.56 5.51 14.34
N ILE A 35 1.41 5.12 13.79
CA ILE A 35 0.49 6.02 13.10
C ILE A 35 0.01 7.09 14.07
N GLU A 36 -0.48 6.71 15.26
CA GLU A 36 -0.93 7.65 16.29
C GLU A 36 0.18 8.61 16.72
N LYS A 37 1.40 8.11 16.95
CA LYS A 37 2.57 8.97 17.26
C LYS A 37 2.94 9.90 16.10
N HIS A 38 2.72 9.48 14.86
CA HIS A 38 2.97 10.30 13.68
C HIS A 38 1.91 11.40 13.54
N HIS A 39 0.64 11.06 13.74
CA HIS A 39 -0.48 12.01 13.79
C HIS A 39 -0.35 13.01 14.95
N ALA A 40 0.09 12.57 16.13
CA ALA A 40 0.33 13.44 17.28
C ALA A 40 1.40 14.52 17.02
N LYS A 41 2.24 14.34 16.00
CA LYS A 41 3.20 15.35 15.52
C LYS A 41 2.60 16.28 14.45
N GLY A 42 1.29 16.22 14.20
CA GLY A 42 0.59 16.96 13.15
C GLY A 42 0.91 16.47 11.74
N LYS A 43 1.37 15.23 11.56
CA LYS A 43 1.78 14.70 10.25
C LYS A 43 0.80 13.66 9.72
N MET A 44 0.43 13.79 8.45
CA MET A 44 -0.32 12.77 7.71
C MET A 44 0.58 11.57 7.35
N THR A 45 0.01 10.37 7.36
CA THR A 45 0.64 9.13 6.84
C THR A 45 0.92 9.23 5.34
N ALA A 46 1.66 8.27 4.78
CA ALA A 46 1.91 8.24 3.33
C ALA A 46 0.61 8.12 2.52
N ARG A 47 -0.34 7.25 2.93
CA ARG A 47 -1.61 7.09 2.21
C ARG A 47 -2.48 8.34 2.29
N GLU A 48 -2.59 8.95 3.47
CA GLU A 48 -3.34 10.18 3.66
C GLU A 48 -2.78 11.33 2.84
N ARG A 49 -1.45 11.48 2.75
CA ARG A 49 -0.82 12.51 1.89
C ARG A 49 -1.13 12.30 0.41
N ILE A 50 -1.08 11.06 -0.06
CA ILE A 50 -1.43 10.76 -1.45
C ILE A 50 -2.91 11.04 -1.69
N ASP A 51 -3.79 10.58 -0.81
CA ASP A 51 -5.24 10.77 -0.95
C ASP A 51 -5.63 12.26 -0.88
N TYR A 52 -4.87 13.08 -0.14
CA TYR A 52 -5.02 14.53 -0.12
C TYR A 52 -4.53 15.22 -1.41
N LEU A 53 -3.46 14.70 -2.02
CA LEU A 53 -2.88 15.27 -3.25
C LEU A 53 -3.71 14.97 -4.51
N LEU A 54 -4.33 13.79 -4.57
CA LEU A 54 -5.07 13.34 -5.74
C LEU A 54 -6.39 14.08 -5.92
N ASP A 55 -6.80 14.26 -7.17
CA ASP A 55 -8.06 14.90 -7.52
C ASP A 55 -9.25 14.17 -6.90
N PRO A 56 -10.21 14.88 -6.26
CA PRO A 56 -11.37 14.27 -5.62
C PRO A 56 -12.19 13.41 -6.59
N LYS A 57 -12.70 12.28 -6.11
CA LYS A 57 -13.52 11.32 -6.89
C LYS A 57 -12.82 10.70 -8.10
N SER A 58 -11.52 10.95 -8.31
CA SER A 58 -10.74 10.28 -9.35
C SER A 58 -10.38 8.85 -8.91
N LYS A 59 -10.34 7.92 -9.86
CA LYS A 59 -9.85 6.56 -9.61
C LYS A 59 -8.35 6.60 -9.36
N SER A 60 -7.88 5.85 -8.37
CA SER A 60 -6.46 5.62 -8.13
C SER A 60 -6.14 4.14 -7.92
N ILE A 61 -4.92 3.76 -8.26
CA ILE A 61 -4.43 2.38 -8.20
C ILE A 61 -3.16 2.36 -7.36
N GLU A 62 -3.16 1.62 -6.26
CA GLU A 62 -1.96 1.40 -5.44
C GLU A 62 -1.09 0.29 -6.05
N ILE A 63 0.19 0.59 -6.28
CA ILE A 63 1.14 -0.30 -6.94
C ILE A 63 1.94 -1.09 -5.91
N ALA A 64 2.03 -2.40 -6.11
CA ALA A 64 2.82 -3.33 -5.29
C ALA A 64 2.56 -3.16 -3.78
N ALA A 65 1.28 -3.12 -3.40
CA ALA A 65 0.86 -2.95 -2.01
C ALA A 65 1.53 -3.96 -1.06
N PHE A 66 1.67 -5.21 -1.47
CA PHE A 66 2.25 -6.31 -0.70
C PHE A 66 3.79 -6.42 -0.81
N ALA A 67 4.47 -5.44 -1.40
CA ALA A 67 5.93 -5.43 -1.40
C ALA A 67 6.46 -5.56 0.05
N GLY A 68 7.46 -6.42 0.26
CA GLY A 68 8.00 -6.69 1.57
C GLY A 68 7.16 -7.64 2.45
N GLU A 69 6.06 -8.22 1.94
CA GLU A 69 5.33 -9.28 2.64
C GLU A 69 6.29 -10.44 2.98
N GLU A 70 6.28 -10.85 4.25
CA GLU A 70 7.14 -11.89 4.82
C GLU A 70 8.67 -11.66 4.77
N MET A 71 9.12 -10.52 4.22
CA MET A 71 10.53 -10.14 4.19
C MET A 71 10.95 -9.41 5.47
N TYR A 72 12.22 -9.51 5.84
CA TYR A 72 12.86 -8.72 6.92
C TYR A 72 12.17 -8.85 8.28
N LYS A 73 11.66 -10.05 8.62
CA LYS A 73 10.91 -10.30 9.87
C LYS A 73 11.76 -10.00 11.11
N GLU A 74 13.06 -10.32 11.05
CA GLU A 74 14.07 -10.01 12.06
C GLU A 74 14.21 -8.50 12.31
N HIS A 75 13.91 -7.69 11.30
CA HIS A 75 13.87 -6.24 11.39
C HIS A 75 12.46 -5.70 11.63
N GLY A 76 11.49 -6.52 12.02
CA GLY A 76 10.10 -6.11 12.27
C GLY A 76 9.24 -5.90 11.02
N GLY A 77 9.69 -6.41 9.87
CA GLY A 77 8.98 -6.37 8.60
C GLY A 77 9.04 -5.01 7.87
N CYS A 78 8.64 -5.04 6.60
CA CYS A 78 8.60 -3.86 5.73
C CYS A 78 7.28 -3.77 4.96
N PRO A 79 6.15 -3.44 5.63
CA PRO A 79 4.85 -3.34 4.98
C PRO A 79 4.87 -2.37 3.80
N SER A 80 4.34 -2.81 2.66
CA SER A 80 4.38 -2.07 1.39
C SER A 80 5.77 -1.69 0.89
N GLY A 81 6.83 -2.31 1.41
CA GLY A 81 8.21 -1.93 1.11
C GLY A 81 8.58 -0.57 1.71
N GLY A 82 7.88 -0.09 2.74
CA GLY A 82 8.15 1.20 3.39
C GLY A 82 7.83 2.42 2.52
N VAL A 83 7.16 2.22 1.38
CA VAL A 83 6.78 3.26 0.43
C VAL A 83 5.41 2.95 -0.17
N VAL A 84 4.54 3.95 -0.21
CA VAL A 84 3.26 3.86 -0.90
C VAL A 84 3.40 4.52 -2.26
N ILE A 85 2.96 3.82 -3.31
CA ILE A 85 2.99 4.31 -4.67
C ILE A 85 1.59 4.17 -5.24
N LYS A 86 1.04 5.26 -5.78
CA LYS A 86 -0.25 5.23 -6.48
C LYS A 86 -0.18 5.91 -7.83
N ILE A 87 -0.95 5.39 -8.78
CA ILE A 87 -1.29 6.08 -10.03
C ILE A 87 -2.65 6.75 -9.82
N GLY A 88 -2.76 8.03 -10.14
CA GLY A 88 -3.99 8.79 -10.02
C GLY A 88 -3.91 10.09 -10.82
N TYR A 89 -4.83 11.03 -10.57
CA TYR A 89 -4.85 12.32 -11.25
C TYR A 89 -4.50 13.45 -10.27
N VAL A 90 -3.71 14.41 -10.74
CA VAL A 90 -3.40 15.66 -10.03
C VAL A 90 -3.62 16.81 -11.02
N SER A 91 -4.59 17.67 -10.71
CA SER A 91 -5.01 18.77 -11.61
C SER A 91 -5.32 18.29 -13.03
N GLY A 92 -6.05 17.18 -13.14
CA GLY A 92 -6.46 16.57 -14.41
C GLY A 92 -5.35 15.81 -15.15
N LYS A 93 -4.13 15.75 -14.62
CA LYS A 93 -3.00 15.03 -15.23
C LYS A 93 -2.76 13.71 -14.52
N GLN A 94 -2.63 12.63 -15.28
CA GLN A 94 -2.27 11.33 -14.70
C GLN A 94 -0.84 11.38 -14.18
N CYS A 95 -0.65 11.00 -12.92
CA CYS A 95 0.63 11.05 -12.22
C CYS A 95 0.86 9.76 -11.44
N ILE A 96 2.14 9.38 -11.33
CA ILE A 96 2.61 8.39 -10.37
C ILE A 96 3.12 9.15 -9.15
N VAL A 97 2.51 8.91 -7.99
CA VAL A 97 2.87 9.55 -6.72
C VAL A 97 3.58 8.53 -5.85
N VAL A 98 4.78 8.89 -5.40
CA VAL A 98 5.62 8.09 -4.50
C VAL A 98 5.72 8.78 -3.14
N ALA A 99 5.31 8.09 -2.07
CA ALA A 99 5.40 8.62 -0.72
C ALA A 99 5.99 7.58 0.26
N ASN A 100 7.18 7.86 0.79
CA ASN A 100 7.78 7.03 1.84
C ASN A 100 6.94 7.07 3.13
N ASP A 101 6.78 5.92 3.76
CA ASP A 101 6.01 5.76 5.00
C ASP A 101 6.92 5.86 6.22
N ALA A 102 6.94 7.03 6.85
CA ALA A 102 7.73 7.29 8.06
C ALA A 102 7.33 6.40 9.25
N THR A 103 6.15 5.77 9.24
CA THR A 103 5.75 4.85 10.31
C THR A 103 6.50 3.51 10.19
N VAL A 104 6.86 3.11 8.97
CA VAL A 104 7.63 1.89 8.68
C VAL A 104 9.12 2.21 8.86
N LYS A 105 9.67 1.83 10.01
CA LYS A 105 11.10 1.96 10.31
C LYS A 105 11.66 3.37 10.02
N ALA A 106 10.91 4.40 10.42
CA ALA A 106 11.27 5.81 10.21
C ALA A 106 11.44 6.21 8.72
N GLY A 107 10.87 5.45 7.78
CA GLY A 107 11.03 5.68 6.34
C GLY A 107 12.35 5.17 5.77
N ALA A 108 13.07 4.30 6.50
CA ALA A 108 14.30 3.68 6.03
C ALA A 108 14.06 2.87 4.74
N TRP A 109 15.05 2.88 3.85
CA TRP A 109 15.01 2.12 2.62
C TRP A 109 15.54 0.71 2.84
N PHE A 110 14.68 -0.27 2.60
CA PHE A 110 15.07 -1.66 2.42
C PHE A 110 15.43 -1.91 0.95
N PRO A 111 16.16 -2.99 0.61
CA PRO A 111 16.38 -3.35 -0.79
C PRO A 111 15.08 -3.43 -1.61
N ILE A 112 14.00 -3.96 -1.02
CA ILE A 112 12.67 -3.99 -1.67
C ILE A 112 12.09 -2.59 -1.90
N THR A 113 12.39 -1.61 -1.04
CA THR A 113 11.99 -0.20 -1.20
C THR A 113 12.61 0.36 -2.48
N GLY A 114 13.91 0.14 -2.67
CA GLY A 114 14.63 0.56 -3.88
C GLY A 114 14.03 -0.07 -5.14
N LYS A 115 13.83 -1.40 -5.14
CA LYS A 115 13.22 -2.11 -6.27
C LYS A 115 11.82 -1.58 -6.61
N LYS A 116 10.99 -1.32 -5.59
CA LYS A 116 9.63 -0.78 -5.78
C LYS A 116 9.64 0.65 -6.35
N ASN A 117 10.57 1.49 -5.92
CA ASN A 117 10.73 2.85 -6.46
C ASN A 117 11.22 2.85 -7.91
N LEU A 118 12.21 2.01 -8.24
CA LEU A 118 12.68 1.86 -9.61
C LEU A 118 11.57 1.36 -10.53
N ARG A 119 10.81 0.35 -10.09
CA ARG A 119 9.67 -0.16 -10.87
C ARG A 119 8.63 0.92 -11.15
N ALA A 120 8.39 1.84 -10.22
CA ALA A 120 7.45 2.93 -10.42
C ALA A 120 7.89 3.92 -11.51
N GLN A 121 9.20 4.12 -11.69
CA GLN A 121 9.75 4.99 -12.73
C GLN A 121 9.71 4.34 -14.12
N GLU A 122 9.62 3.02 -14.19
CA GLU A 122 9.55 2.25 -15.45
C GLU A 122 8.11 2.05 -15.98
N ILE A 123 7.09 2.49 -15.24
CA ILE A 123 5.70 2.37 -15.70
C ILE A 123 5.43 3.47 -16.72
N SER A 124 5.13 3.07 -17.95
CA SER A 124 4.76 3.90 -19.11
C SER A 124 3.32 3.69 -19.53
#